data_AF-L0DE76-F1
#
_entry.id   AF-L0DE76-F1
#
_cell.length_a   1.000
_cell.length_b   1.000
_cell.length_c   1.000
_cell.angle_alpha   90.00
_cell.angle_beta   90.00
_cell.angle_gamma   90.00
#
_symmetry.space_group_name_H-M   'P 1'
#
loop_
_entity.id
_entity.type
_entity.pdbx_description
1 polymer ?
#
loop_
_entity_poly.entity_id
_entity_poly.type
_entity_poly.pdbx_seq_one_letter_code
_entity_poly.pdbx_strand_id
1 'polypeptide(L)'
;MWAEQAIFTSMTRLGKSGYHVVARSPGLSESDAIILTTWSPSHGALIVDAANRVSVNFHPMPNHRYALSRTCEGPPEHSGRGGRQLYTHALIFDTGKLQQADHQPFAIYRDALALGYFHYRGEPPTILPAVELSVTYVHPAPSTWTERAQALGCTHADTVRRKLSSGEDVRLTYSGDRMVLAECLIGPLKAEVRSEVSFATSLQPSAVRPYRLVIVGECR
;
A
#
# COMPACT_ATOMS: atom_id res chain seq x y z
N MET A 1 -3.81 -14.58 13.76
CA MET A 1 -3.42 -13.26 14.34
C MET A 1 -4.11 -12.16 13.55
N TRP A 2 -4.64 -11.14 14.22
CA TRP A 2 -5.66 -10.25 13.67
C TRP A 2 -5.10 -8.96 13.06
N ALA A 3 -5.83 -8.42 12.09
CA ALA A 3 -5.63 -7.08 11.54
C ALA A 3 -6.96 -6.32 11.50
N GLU A 4 -6.91 -5.04 11.84
CA GLU A 4 -8.02 -4.13 11.66
C GLU A 4 -8.14 -3.72 10.18
N GLN A 5 -9.32 -3.25 9.76
CA GLN A 5 -9.58 -2.85 8.38
C GLN A 5 -10.09 -1.42 8.29
N ALA A 6 -9.80 -0.75 7.18
CA ALA A 6 -10.45 0.49 6.81
C ALA A 6 -10.65 0.58 5.29
N ILE A 7 -11.73 1.22 4.87
CA ILE A 7 -11.99 1.55 3.47
C ILE A 7 -12.12 3.06 3.35
N PHE A 8 -11.29 3.63 2.49
CA PHE A 8 -11.29 5.03 2.10
C PHE A 8 -11.75 5.15 0.65
N THR A 9 -12.82 5.90 0.43
CA THR A 9 -13.34 6.17 -0.92
C THR A 9 -14.28 7.37 -0.92
N SER A 10 -14.72 7.79 -2.11
CA SER A 10 -15.69 8.88 -2.27
C SER A 10 -17.10 8.32 -2.35
N MET A 11 -17.82 8.22 -1.23
CA MET A 11 -19.20 7.73 -1.17
C MET A 11 -20.07 8.71 -0.39
N THR A 12 -21.30 8.94 -0.84
CA THR A 12 -22.24 9.75 -0.07
C THR A 12 -22.79 8.93 1.09
N ARG A 13 -22.42 9.28 2.33
CA ARG A 13 -22.90 8.60 3.53
C ARG A 13 -22.97 9.57 4.70
N LEU A 14 -24.05 9.49 5.49
CA LEU A 14 -24.22 10.28 6.73
C LEU A 14 -23.99 11.80 6.52
N GLY A 15 -24.42 12.35 5.39
CA GLY A 15 -24.25 13.77 5.05
C GLY A 15 -22.83 14.19 4.66
N LYS A 16 -21.85 13.28 4.67
CA LYS A 16 -20.52 13.52 4.10
C LYS A 16 -20.50 13.20 2.61
N SER A 17 -19.88 14.08 1.84
CA SER A 17 -19.58 13.88 0.42
C SER A 17 -18.07 13.97 0.19
N GLY A 18 -17.59 13.33 -0.87
CA GLY A 18 -16.17 13.27 -1.18
C GLY A 18 -15.41 12.16 -0.46
N TYR A 19 -14.08 12.21 -0.59
CA TYR A 19 -13.18 11.16 -0.12
C TYR A 19 -13.01 11.19 1.40
N HIS A 20 -13.37 10.08 2.05
CA HIS A 20 -13.17 9.88 3.49
C HIS A 20 -13.13 8.38 3.82
N VAL A 21 -12.83 8.05 5.08
CA VAL A 21 -12.96 6.66 5.58
C VAL A 21 -14.45 6.35 5.76
N VAL A 22 -15.00 5.53 4.86
CA VAL A 22 -16.44 5.18 4.80
C VAL A 22 -16.80 3.96 5.66
N ALA A 23 -15.78 3.17 6.00
CA ALA A 23 -15.88 1.96 6.79
C ALA A 23 -14.59 1.71 7.56
N ARG A 24 -14.68 1.25 8.80
CA ARG A 24 -13.51 0.86 9.60
C ARG A 24 -13.84 -0.17 10.66
N SER A 25 -12.83 -0.85 11.16
CA SER A 25 -12.96 -1.75 12.29
C SER A 25 -13.06 -1.02 13.63
N PRO A 26 -13.72 -1.61 14.64
CA PRO A 26 -13.88 -0.98 15.96
C PRO A 26 -12.55 -0.67 16.67
N GLY A 27 -11.47 -1.40 16.36
CA GLY A 27 -10.15 -1.16 16.92
C GLY A 27 -9.43 0.06 16.34
N LEU A 28 -10.02 0.76 15.35
CA LEU A 28 -9.46 1.98 14.76
C LEU A 28 -10.14 3.23 15.31
N SER A 29 -9.35 4.08 15.94
CA SER A 29 -9.81 5.34 16.51
C SER A 29 -10.05 6.41 15.44
N GLU A 30 -10.60 7.56 15.83
CA GLU A 30 -10.73 8.72 14.94
C GLU A 30 -9.39 9.27 14.49
N SER A 31 -8.38 9.28 15.36
CA SER A 31 -7.02 9.68 14.96
C SER A 31 -6.45 8.74 13.89
N ASP A 32 -6.74 7.44 13.96
CA ASP A 32 -6.32 6.47 12.94
C ASP A 32 -6.99 6.78 11.59
N ALA A 33 -8.28 7.10 11.59
CA ALA A 33 -9.00 7.46 10.37
C ALA A 33 -8.47 8.74 9.72
N ILE A 34 -8.04 9.73 10.52
CA ILE A 34 -7.41 10.96 10.03
C ILE A 34 -6.07 10.63 9.35
N ILE A 35 -5.23 9.81 10.01
CA ILE A 35 -3.94 9.38 9.43
C ILE A 35 -4.18 8.65 8.11
N LEU A 36 -5.08 7.68 8.10
CA LEU A 36 -5.41 6.91 6.88
C LEU A 36 -5.93 7.82 5.77
N THR A 37 -6.67 8.88 6.09
CA THR A 37 -7.11 9.89 5.12
C THR A 37 -5.94 10.63 4.49
N THR A 38 -4.92 11.01 5.27
CA THR A 38 -3.70 11.65 4.75
C THR A 38 -2.96 10.76 3.77
N TRP A 39 -2.81 9.47 4.08
CA TRP A 39 -2.07 8.52 3.25
C TRP A 39 -2.85 7.99 2.05
N SER A 40 -4.17 8.08 2.08
CA SER A 40 -5.02 7.55 1.02
C SER A 40 -5.13 8.53 -0.16
N PRO A 41 -4.95 8.06 -1.40
CA PRO A 41 -5.07 8.90 -2.58
C PRO A 41 -6.52 9.28 -2.90
N SER A 42 -6.71 10.51 -3.35
CA SER A 42 -7.95 11.00 -3.97
C SER A 42 -7.80 11.13 -5.49
N HIS A 43 -8.87 11.56 -6.16
CA HIS A 43 -9.01 11.82 -7.59
C HIS A 43 -7.71 11.93 -8.42
N GLY A 44 -7.59 11.12 -9.48
CA GLY A 44 -6.50 11.19 -10.45
C GLY A 44 -5.11 10.82 -9.95
N ALA A 45 -4.96 10.43 -8.68
CA ALA A 45 -3.65 10.11 -8.11
C ALA A 45 -3.16 8.69 -8.42
N LEU A 46 -4.02 7.77 -8.87
CA LEU A 46 -3.62 6.42 -9.26
C LEU A 46 -3.15 6.42 -10.72
N ILE A 47 -1.94 5.92 -10.96
CA ILE A 47 -1.39 5.71 -12.31
C ILE A 47 -1.79 4.31 -12.76
N VAL A 48 -2.54 4.23 -13.85
CA VAL A 48 -3.05 2.97 -14.41
C VAL A 48 -2.49 2.74 -15.80
N ASP A 49 -1.95 1.55 -16.02
CA ASP A 49 -1.41 1.10 -17.30
C ASP A 49 -1.58 -0.41 -17.47
N ALA A 50 -0.97 -0.98 -18.52
CA ALA A 50 -1.09 -2.39 -18.86
C ALA A 50 -0.48 -3.33 -17.79
N ALA A 51 0.60 -2.91 -17.13
CA ALA A 51 1.27 -3.71 -16.11
C ALA A 51 0.71 -3.46 -14.71
N ASN A 52 0.09 -2.30 -14.46
CA ASN A 52 -0.32 -1.87 -13.13
C ASN A 52 -1.74 -1.31 -13.16
N ARG A 53 -2.68 -2.05 -12.56
CA ARG A 53 -4.08 -1.62 -12.37
C ARG A 53 -4.39 -1.14 -10.95
N VAL A 54 -3.42 -1.28 -10.05
CA VAL A 54 -3.56 -1.02 -8.62
C VAL A 54 -2.26 -0.41 -8.08
N SER A 55 -2.35 0.28 -6.95
CA SER A 55 -1.19 0.60 -6.13
C SER A 55 -1.24 -0.21 -4.84
N VAL A 56 -0.10 -0.78 -4.45
CA VAL A 56 0.11 -1.31 -3.11
C VAL A 56 0.93 -0.28 -2.35
N ASN A 57 0.47 0.08 -1.16
CA ASN A 57 1.10 1.10 -0.35
C ASN A 57 1.29 0.61 1.07
N PHE A 58 2.37 1.06 1.70
CA PHE A 58 2.71 0.71 3.08
C PHE A 58 3.26 1.92 3.82
N HIS A 59 2.89 2.08 5.08
CA HIS A 59 3.49 3.10 5.94
C HIS A 59 3.38 2.72 7.43
N PRO A 60 4.34 3.15 8.26
CA PRO A 60 4.23 3.06 9.71
C PRO A 60 3.11 3.98 10.24
N MET A 61 2.46 3.55 11.31
CA MET A 61 1.47 4.29 12.07
C MET A 61 1.94 4.50 13.52
N PRO A 62 1.33 5.45 14.27
CA PRO A 62 1.57 5.56 15.70
C PRO A 62 1.28 4.25 16.45
N ASN A 63 1.87 4.12 17.63
CA ASN A 63 1.72 2.97 18.54
C ASN A 63 2.22 1.64 17.93
N HIS A 64 3.32 1.69 17.17
CA HIS A 64 3.96 0.49 16.60
C HIS A 64 2.99 -0.35 15.75
N ARG A 65 2.13 0.33 15.00
CA ARG A 65 1.26 -0.27 13.99
C ARG A 65 1.73 0.08 12.60
N TYR A 66 1.24 -0.64 11.63
CA TYR A 66 1.55 -0.45 10.22
C TYR A 66 0.28 -0.55 9.41
N ALA A 67 0.17 0.27 8.36
CA ALA A 67 -0.90 0.19 7.40
C ALA A 67 -0.37 -0.33 6.07
N LEU A 68 -1.02 -1.38 5.57
CA LEU A 68 -0.82 -1.92 4.23
C LEU A 68 -2.12 -1.73 3.45
N SER A 69 -2.08 -1.03 2.32
CA SER A 69 -3.27 -0.72 1.55
C SER A 69 -3.14 -1.09 0.09
N ARG A 70 -4.29 -1.40 -0.51
CA ARG A 70 -4.48 -1.57 -1.95
C ARG A 70 -5.41 -0.47 -2.44
N THR A 71 -4.95 0.31 -3.41
CA THR A 71 -5.75 1.30 -4.11
C THR A 71 -6.05 0.82 -5.53
N CYS A 72 -7.32 0.89 -5.95
CA CYS A 72 -7.73 0.62 -7.33
C CYS A 72 -8.80 1.61 -7.80
N GLU A 73 -9.06 1.63 -9.11
CA GLU A 73 -10.21 2.33 -9.66
C GLU A 73 -11.51 1.58 -9.32
N GLY A 74 -12.53 2.31 -8.88
CA GLY A 74 -13.90 1.89 -8.70
C GLY A 74 -14.80 2.34 -9.87
N PRO A 75 -16.12 2.44 -9.65
CA PRO A 75 -17.07 3.02 -10.60
C PRO A 75 -16.72 4.46 -11.00
N PRO A 76 -17.34 5.00 -12.06
CA PRO A 76 -17.24 6.42 -12.39
C PRO A 76 -17.54 7.33 -11.19
N GLU A 77 -16.81 8.44 -11.07
CA GLU A 77 -17.08 9.38 -9.99
C GLU A 77 -18.44 10.08 -10.15
N HIS A 78 -19.08 10.36 -9.01
CA HIS A 78 -20.33 11.12 -8.96
C HIS A 78 -20.14 12.63 -9.29
N SER A 79 -18.89 13.10 -9.42
CA SER A 79 -18.55 14.52 -9.58
C SER A 79 -18.85 15.09 -10.98
N GLY A 80 -19.21 14.26 -11.96
CA GLY A 80 -19.52 14.67 -13.33
C GLY A 80 -18.34 15.17 -14.16
N ARG A 81 -17.12 15.20 -13.60
CA ARG A 81 -15.90 15.74 -14.23
C ARG A 81 -15.16 14.74 -15.13
N GLY A 82 -15.72 13.55 -15.34
CA GLY A 82 -14.99 12.43 -15.92
C GLY A 82 -13.96 11.86 -14.94
N GLY A 83 -13.68 10.57 -15.05
CA GLY A 83 -12.75 9.87 -14.14
C GLY A 83 -13.44 8.85 -13.24
N ARG A 84 -12.61 8.04 -12.58
CA ARG A 84 -13.04 6.90 -11.76
C ARG A 84 -12.78 7.19 -10.29
N GLN A 85 -13.72 6.77 -9.46
CA GLN A 85 -13.57 6.79 -8.01
C GLN A 85 -12.32 5.98 -7.64
N LEU A 86 -11.53 6.46 -6.68
CA LEU A 86 -10.49 5.63 -6.08
C LEU A 86 -11.04 4.89 -4.86
N TYR A 87 -10.78 3.59 -4.80
CA TYR A 87 -11.10 2.73 -3.68
C TYR A 87 -9.79 2.28 -3.04
N THR A 88 -9.56 2.69 -1.80
CA THR A 88 -8.41 2.24 -0.99
C THR A 88 -8.91 1.40 0.16
N HIS A 89 -8.47 0.15 0.23
CA HIS A 89 -8.70 -0.73 1.37
C HIS A 89 -7.38 -0.92 2.09
N ALA A 90 -7.34 -0.59 3.37
CA ALA A 90 -6.19 -0.74 4.24
C ALA A 90 -6.41 -1.84 5.29
N LEU A 91 -5.36 -2.60 5.56
CA LEU A 91 -5.21 -3.45 6.73
C LEU A 91 -4.21 -2.82 7.68
N ILE A 92 -4.56 -2.81 8.97
CA ILE A 92 -3.73 -2.25 10.04
C ILE A 92 -3.37 -3.38 11.00
N PHE A 93 -2.07 -3.55 11.25
CA PHE A 93 -1.56 -4.61 12.11
C PHE A 93 -0.37 -4.12 12.93
N ASP A 94 -0.04 -4.83 14.00
CA ASP A 94 1.05 -4.49 14.90
C ASP A 94 2.42 -5.01 14.43
N THR A 95 3.46 -4.64 15.16
CA THR A 95 4.83 -5.16 14.94
C THR A 95 4.92 -6.67 15.02
N GLY A 96 4.12 -7.33 15.88
CA GLY A 96 4.14 -8.79 16.00
C GLY A 96 3.75 -9.48 14.70
N LYS A 97 2.71 -8.97 14.02
CA LYS A 97 2.32 -9.46 12.68
C LYS A 97 3.41 -9.19 11.65
N LEU A 98 3.99 -8.00 11.66
CA LEU A 98 5.06 -7.66 10.71
C LEU A 98 6.29 -8.56 10.90
N GLN A 99 6.67 -8.86 12.15
CA GLN A 99 7.75 -9.78 12.51
C GLN A 99 7.50 -11.21 12.01
N GLN A 100 6.28 -11.72 12.09
CA GLN A 100 5.93 -13.04 11.54
C GLN A 100 6.18 -13.13 10.03
N ALA A 101 6.00 -12.02 9.33
CA ALA A 101 6.28 -11.92 7.90
C ALA A 101 7.75 -11.57 7.60
N ASP A 102 8.66 -11.70 8.58
CA ASP A 102 10.05 -11.22 8.50
C ASP A 102 10.12 -9.77 7.98
N HIS A 103 9.23 -8.92 8.45
CA HIS A 103 9.14 -7.53 8.02
C HIS A 103 8.99 -7.35 6.49
N GLN A 104 8.30 -8.28 5.82
CA GLN A 104 7.98 -8.22 4.38
C GLN A 104 6.50 -7.84 4.18
N PRO A 105 6.16 -6.55 3.96
CA PRO A 105 4.77 -6.13 3.76
C PRO A 105 4.11 -6.81 2.54
N PHE A 106 4.88 -7.14 1.50
CA PHE A 106 4.37 -7.82 0.31
C PHE A 106 3.95 -9.28 0.57
N ALA A 107 4.54 -9.94 1.58
CA ALA A 107 4.09 -11.27 1.99
C ALA A 107 2.69 -11.19 2.62
N ILE A 108 2.47 -10.21 3.50
CA ILE A 108 1.16 -9.92 4.09
C ILE A 108 0.16 -9.48 3.01
N TYR A 109 0.60 -8.70 2.02
CA TYR A 109 -0.25 -8.28 0.91
C TYR A 109 -0.81 -9.47 0.14
N ARG A 110 0.07 -10.42 -0.25
CA ARG A 110 -0.34 -11.61 -0.99
C ARG A 110 -1.29 -12.50 -0.19
N ASP A 111 -1.01 -12.67 1.11
CA ASP A 111 -1.88 -13.40 2.03
C ASP A 111 -3.28 -12.76 2.11
N ALA A 112 -3.34 -11.46 2.41
CA ALA A 112 -4.59 -10.72 2.45
C ALA A 112 -5.36 -10.71 1.11
N LEU A 113 -4.65 -10.70 -0.01
CA LEU A 113 -5.25 -10.80 -1.34
C LEU A 113 -5.82 -12.20 -1.58
N ALA A 114 -5.09 -13.25 -1.23
CA ALA A 114 -5.54 -14.65 -1.36
C ALA A 114 -6.75 -14.95 -0.47
N LEU A 115 -6.81 -14.36 0.71
CA LEU A 115 -7.96 -14.42 1.63
C LEU A 115 -9.15 -13.54 1.17
N GLY A 116 -8.99 -12.77 0.09
CA GLY A 116 -10.04 -11.94 -0.50
C GLY A 116 -10.33 -10.64 0.26
N TYR A 117 -9.51 -10.27 1.26
CA TYR A 117 -9.73 -9.05 2.04
C TYR A 117 -9.63 -7.79 1.19
N PHE A 118 -8.70 -7.76 0.23
CA PHE A 118 -8.50 -6.62 -0.65
C PHE A 118 -9.40 -6.57 -1.90
N HIS A 119 -10.42 -7.43 -1.97
CA HIS A 119 -11.42 -7.35 -3.03
C HIS A 119 -12.23 -6.06 -2.92
N TYR A 120 -12.58 -5.49 -4.07
CA TYR A 120 -13.42 -4.30 -4.14
C TYR A 120 -14.80 -4.58 -3.53
N ARG A 121 -15.28 -3.65 -2.70
CA ARG A 121 -16.62 -3.70 -2.09
C ARG A 121 -17.39 -2.45 -2.51
N GLY A 122 -18.39 -2.63 -3.38
CA GLY A 122 -19.21 -1.51 -3.88
C GLY A 122 -20.02 -0.84 -2.79
N GLU A 123 -20.50 -1.62 -1.82
CA GLU A 123 -21.32 -1.15 -0.71
C GLU A 123 -20.75 -1.70 0.61
N PRO A 124 -19.63 -1.14 1.11
CA PRO A 124 -19.04 -1.63 2.34
C PRO A 124 -19.93 -1.27 3.56
N PRO A 125 -20.05 -2.17 4.55
CA PRO A 125 -20.71 -1.83 5.81
C PRO A 125 -19.93 -0.72 6.52
N THR A 126 -20.56 0.04 7.41
CA THR A 126 -19.84 1.10 8.16
C THR A 126 -18.81 0.52 9.14
N ILE A 127 -19.12 -0.66 9.69
CA ILE A 127 -18.26 -1.39 10.63
C ILE A 127 -17.69 -2.61 9.91
N LEU A 128 -16.37 -2.72 9.88
CA LEU A 128 -15.67 -3.88 9.34
C LEU A 128 -15.18 -4.75 10.52
N PRO A 129 -15.49 -6.05 10.59
CA PRO A 129 -14.86 -6.89 11.61
C PRO A 129 -13.35 -6.92 11.39
N ALA A 130 -12.57 -7.10 12.46
CA ALA A 130 -11.16 -7.46 12.31
C ALA A 130 -11.05 -8.77 11.51
N VAL A 131 -9.94 -8.96 10.80
CA VAL A 131 -9.69 -10.13 9.96
C VAL A 131 -8.49 -10.91 10.45
N GLU A 132 -8.53 -12.22 10.27
CA GLU A 132 -7.41 -13.08 10.59
C GLU A 132 -6.48 -13.22 9.39
N LEU A 133 -5.19 -12.95 9.61
CA LEU A 133 -4.13 -13.20 8.64
C LEU A 133 -3.38 -14.48 9.00
N SER A 134 -2.79 -15.11 7.99
CA SER A 134 -1.96 -16.31 8.14
C SER A 134 -0.81 -16.07 9.12
N VAL A 135 -0.30 -17.14 9.73
CA VAL A 135 0.78 -17.07 10.74
C VAL A 135 2.13 -17.52 10.19
N THR A 136 2.17 -18.05 8.97
CA THR A 136 3.37 -18.57 8.33
C THR A 136 3.54 -17.95 6.96
N TYR A 137 4.73 -17.42 6.69
CA TYR A 137 5.07 -16.78 5.44
C TYR A 137 6.31 -17.44 4.82
N VAL A 138 6.38 -17.41 3.49
CA VAL A 138 7.58 -17.86 2.77
C VAL A 138 8.62 -16.75 2.81
N HIS A 139 9.86 -17.11 3.13
CA HIS A 139 10.98 -16.18 3.19
C HIS A 139 11.97 -16.48 2.06
N PRO A 140 11.98 -15.68 0.97
CA PRO A 140 12.93 -15.86 -0.11
C PRO A 140 14.37 -15.62 0.36
N ALA A 141 15.31 -16.36 -0.22
CA ALA A 141 16.73 -16.13 0.02
C ALA A 141 17.12 -14.72 -0.47
N PRO A 142 18.11 -14.05 0.15
CA PRO A 142 18.54 -12.71 -0.27
C PRO A 142 18.95 -12.62 -1.75
N SER A 143 19.56 -13.67 -2.32
CA SER A 143 19.96 -13.72 -3.72
C SER A 143 18.76 -13.64 -4.68
N THR A 144 17.62 -14.22 -4.30
CA THR A 144 16.38 -14.22 -5.10
C THR A 144 15.92 -12.81 -5.46
N TRP A 145 16.04 -11.86 -4.52
CA TRP A 145 15.64 -10.48 -4.76
C TRP A 145 16.56 -9.74 -5.74
N THR A 146 17.86 -10.00 -5.67
CA THR A 146 18.85 -9.37 -6.57
C THR A 146 18.73 -9.93 -7.97
N GLU A 147 18.61 -11.25 -8.12
CA GLU A 147 18.38 -11.91 -9.41
C GLU A 147 17.08 -11.41 -10.05
N ARG A 148 16.00 -11.29 -9.27
CA ARG A 148 14.72 -10.79 -9.77
C ARG A 148 14.79 -9.31 -10.16
N ALA A 149 15.47 -8.46 -9.38
CA ALA A 149 15.69 -7.06 -9.76
C ALA A 149 16.46 -6.92 -11.10
N GLN A 150 17.47 -7.77 -11.32
CA GLN A 150 18.21 -7.82 -12.57
C GLN A 150 17.35 -8.29 -13.74
N ALA A 151 16.54 -9.34 -13.55
CA ALA A 151 15.60 -9.82 -14.57
C ALA A 151 14.54 -8.79 -14.95
N LEU A 152 14.20 -7.87 -14.03
CA LEU A 152 13.30 -6.73 -14.26
C LEU A 152 13.99 -5.55 -14.96
N GLY A 153 15.29 -5.65 -15.25
CA GLY A 153 16.10 -4.59 -15.87
C GLY A 153 16.54 -3.49 -14.90
N CYS A 154 16.39 -3.67 -13.58
CA CYS A 154 16.79 -2.67 -12.60
C CYS A 154 18.28 -2.77 -12.27
N THR A 155 19.12 -2.12 -13.07
CA THR A 155 20.58 -2.11 -12.91
C THR A 155 21.08 -1.27 -11.73
N HIS A 156 20.21 -0.44 -11.14
CA HIS A 156 20.56 0.49 -10.05
C HIS A 156 20.00 0.08 -8.68
N ALA A 157 19.56 -1.18 -8.52
CA ALA A 157 18.92 -1.67 -7.30
C ALA A 157 19.76 -1.41 -6.03
N ASP A 158 21.07 -1.62 -6.08
CA ASP A 158 21.95 -1.43 -4.91
C ASP A 158 22.11 0.04 -4.52
N THR A 159 22.11 0.96 -5.49
CA THR A 159 22.10 2.39 -5.22
C THR A 159 20.80 2.81 -4.54
N VAL A 160 19.65 2.29 -5.01
CA VAL A 160 18.35 2.54 -4.38
C VAL A 160 18.32 1.98 -2.95
N ARG A 161 18.76 0.74 -2.74
CA ARG A 161 18.82 0.09 -1.43
C ARG A 161 19.66 0.89 -0.44
N ARG A 162 20.81 1.43 -0.89
CA ARG A 162 21.68 2.26 -0.06
C ARG A 162 20.98 3.54 0.39
N LYS A 163 20.30 4.24 -0.53
CA LYS A 163 19.50 5.43 -0.22
C LYS A 163 18.36 5.13 0.76
N LEU A 164 17.63 4.05 0.53
CA LEU A 164 16.57 3.63 1.47
C LEU A 164 17.15 3.26 2.84
N SER A 165 18.36 2.70 2.90
CA SER A 165 19.03 2.39 4.17
C SER A 165 19.54 3.65 4.90
N SER A 166 19.86 4.73 4.18
CA SER A 166 20.36 6.00 4.75
C SER A 166 19.24 6.95 5.20
N GLY A 167 17.96 6.55 5.06
CA GLY A 167 16.84 7.44 5.39
C GLY A 167 16.32 8.24 4.21
N GLU A 168 16.98 8.20 3.05
CA GLU A 168 16.64 9.06 1.91
C GLU A 168 15.37 8.62 1.17
N ASP A 169 14.68 9.61 0.60
CA ASP A 169 13.54 9.41 -0.30
C ASP A 169 14.01 9.05 -1.71
N VAL A 170 13.36 8.06 -2.31
CA VAL A 170 13.64 7.56 -3.65
C VAL A 170 12.37 7.60 -4.50
N ARG A 171 12.49 8.22 -5.68
CA ARG A 171 11.46 8.21 -6.72
C ARG A 171 11.99 7.53 -7.96
N LEU A 172 11.26 6.57 -8.50
CA LEU A 172 11.63 5.79 -9.67
C LEU A 172 10.52 5.81 -10.71
N THR A 173 10.91 5.91 -11.97
CA THR A 173 10.02 5.65 -13.10
C THR A 173 10.26 4.22 -13.58
N TYR A 174 9.19 3.45 -13.71
CA TYR A 174 9.25 2.07 -14.17
C TYR A 174 7.97 1.67 -14.90
N SER A 175 8.11 1.19 -16.13
CA SER A 175 7.00 0.78 -17.01
C SER A 175 6.51 -0.65 -16.78
N GLY A 176 7.30 -1.51 -16.12
CA GLY A 176 6.92 -2.88 -15.77
C GLY A 176 6.06 -3.00 -14.51
N ASP A 177 6.01 -4.19 -13.91
CA ASP A 177 5.31 -4.44 -12.65
C ASP A 177 6.03 -3.76 -11.48
N ARG A 178 5.45 -2.66 -10.99
CA ARG A 178 6.05 -1.82 -9.96
C ARG A 178 5.96 -2.40 -8.57
N MET A 179 4.96 -3.24 -8.32
CA MET A 179 4.84 -3.94 -7.04
C MET A 179 5.97 -4.95 -6.90
N VAL A 180 6.22 -5.72 -7.96
CA VAL A 180 7.32 -6.68 -8.03
C VAL A 180 8.67 -5.98 -7.93
N LEU A 181 8.87 -4.84 -8.61
CA LEU A 181 10.09 -4.06 -8.46
C LEU A 181 10.28 -3.55 -7.02
N ALA A 182 9.25 -2.94 -6.41
CA ALA A 182 9.33 -2.45 -5.04
C ALA A 182 9.70 -3.55 -4.05
N GLU A 183 9.10 -4.74 -4.21
CA GLU A 183 9.43 -5.91 -3.41
C GLU A 183 10.91 -6.29 -3.54
N CYS A 184 11.48 -6.29 -4.75
CA CYS A 184 12.89 -6.62 -4.98
C CYS A 184 13.86 -5.56 -4.41
N LEU A 185 13.42 -4.30 -4.34
CA LEU A 185 14.21 -3.20 -3.77
C LEU A 185 14.20 -3.22 -2.25
N ILE A 186 13.07 -3.56 -1.63
CA ILE A 186 12.90 -3.59 -0.17
C ILE A 186 13.35 -4.93 0.42
N GLY A 187 13.14 -6.03 -0.29
CA GLY A 187 13.31 -7.39 0.21
C GLY A 187 14.65 -7.67 0.90
N PRO A 188 15.81 -7.25 0.33
CA PRO A 188 17.13 -7.47 0.93
C PRO A 188 17.51 -6.52 2.06
N LEU A 189 16.72 -5.49 2.35
CA LEU A 189 17.03 -4.54 3.41
C LEU A 189 16.95 -5.25 4.77
N LYS A 190 17.67 -4.71 5.77
CA LYS A 190 17.56 -5.19 7.16
C LYS A 190 16.11 -5.05 7.65
N ALA A 191 15.70 -5.93 8.56
CA ALA A 191 14.34 -5.97 9.11
C ALA A 191 13.85 -4.61 9.61
N GLU A 192 14.69 -3.89 10.33
CA GLU A 192 14.39 -2.57 10.91
C GLU A 192 14.09 -1.57 9.79
N VAL A 193 14.97 -1.53 8.78
CA VAL A 193 14.83 -0.66 7.61
C VAL A 193 13.57 -1.00 6.81
N ARG A 194 13.28 -2.30 6.58
CA ARG A 194 12.06 -2.72 5.86
C ARG A 194 10.79 -2.19 6.52
N SER A 195 10.76 -2.18 7.85
CA SER A 195 9.60 -1.70 8.61
C SER A 195 9.40 -0.17 8.53
N GLU A 196 10.48 0.58 8.29
CA GLU A 196 10.46 2.05 8.24
C GLU A 196 10.29 2.62 6.83
N VAL A 197 10.54 1.82 5.79
CA VAL A 197 10.38 2.27 4.39
C VAL A 197 8.90 2.31 4.04
N SER A 198 8.30 3.50 4.13
CA SER A 198 6.99 3.76 3.54
C SER A 198 7.10 3.73 2.01
N PHE A 199 6.15 3.09 1.32
CA PHE A 199 6.18 3.00 -0.13
C PHE A 199 4.81 3.10 -0.81
N ALA A 200 4.82 3.50 -2.08
CA ALA A 200 3.68 3.43 -2.99
C ALA A 200 4.14 2.97 -4.39
N THR A 201 3.43 2.01 -4.98
CA THR A 201 3.86 1.38 -6.23
C THR A 201 3.23 1.96 -7.49
N SER A 202 2.19 2.81 -7.42
CA SER A 202 1.56 3.43 -8.59
C SER A 202 0.77 4.70 -8.24
N LEU A 203 1.19 5.44 -7.21
CA LEU A 203 0.57 6.71 -6.86
C LEU A 203 1.41 7.88 -7.35
N GLN A 204 0.74 8.91 -7.86
CA GLN A 204 1.34 10.21 -8.13
C GLN A 204 2.03 10.74 -6.87
N PRO A 205 3.28 11.25 -6.98
CA PRO A 205 3.99 11.85 -5.87
C PRO A 205 3.17 12.95 -5.23
N SER A 206 3.27 13.09 -3.91
CA SER A 206 2.49 14.08 -3.18
C SER A 206 3.26 14.59 -1.99
N ALA A 207 3.21 15.90 -1.77
CA ALA A 207 3.83 16.54 -0.61
C ALA A 207 3.13 16.16 0.72
N VAL A 208 1.87 15.73 0.67
CA VAL A 208 1.11 15.32 1.87
C VAL A 208 1.24 13.83 2.19
N ARG A 209 1.74 13.01 1.26
CA ARG A 209 2.00 11.57 1.45
C ARG A 209 3.51 11.32 1.42
N PRO A 210 4.20 11.34 2.57
CA PRO A 210 5.65 11.23 2.63
C PRO A 210 6.10 9.76 2.47
N TYR A 211 5.81 9.17 1.32
CA TYR A 211 6.34 7.87 0.93
C TYR A 211 7.83 7.98 0.63
N ARG A 212 8.65 7.17 1.30
CA ARG A 212 10.10 7.10 1.12
C ARG A 212 10.49 6.40 -0.19
N LEU A 213 9.69 5.44 -0.66
CA LEU A 213 9.83 4.86 -1.99
C LEU A 213 8.56 5.10 -2.81
N VAL A 214 8.68 5.83 -3.91
CA VAL A 214 7.59 6.00 -4.88
C VAL A 214 8.03 5.47 -6.23
N ILE A 215 7.30 4.50 -6.76
CA ILE A 215 7.50 4.00 -8.11
C ILE A 215 6.30 4.42 -8.95
N VAL A 216 6.56 5.15 -10.04
CA VAL A 216 5.56 5.67 -10.97
C VAL A 216 5.73 5.08 -12.35
N GLY A 217 4.69 5.16 -13.18
CA GLY A 217 4.79 4.86 -14.59
C GLY A 217 5.52 5.94 -15.36
N GLU A 218 6.00 5.58 -16.54
CA GLU A 218 6.40 6.57 -17.54
C GLU A 218 5.18 7.42 -17.87
N CYS A 219 5.27 8.73 -17.62
CA CYS A 219 4.28 9.66 -18.13
C CYS A 219 4.35 9.60 -19.66
N ARG A 220 3.24 9.20 -20.30
CA ARG A 220 3.07 9.38 -21.74
C ARG A 220 2.75 10.84 -22.04
#